data_AF-W4H9Z2-F1
#
_entry.id   AF-W4H9Z2-F1
#
_cell.length_a   1.000
_cell.length_b   1.000
_cell.length_c   1.000
_cell.angle_alpha   90.00
_cell.angle_beta   90.00
_cell.angle_gamma   90.00
#
_symmetry.space_group_name_H-M   'P 1'
#
loop_
_entity.id
_entity.type
_entity.pdbx_description
1 polymer ?
#
loop_
_entity_poly.entity_id
_entity_poly.type
_entity_poly.pdbx_seq_one_letter_code
_entity_poly.pdbx_strand_id
1 'polypeptide(L)' 'MSPIRNLVKYPNRVKELQALFTKNPHLHGAENPTFLKGPNDQAIFYTSIALFGLGTVQTLRGWVNMSFGWGKVE' A
#
# COMPACT_ATOMS: atom_id res chain seq x y z
N MET A 1 -0.03 -14.95 41.33
CA MET A 1 -0.04 -13.82 40.36
C MET A 1 1.04 -14.07 39.33
N SER A 2 0.72 -14.07 38.03
CA SER A 2 1.72 -14.36 36.97
C SER A 2 2.63 -13.14 36.74
N PRO A 3 3.97 -13.32 36.71
CA PRO A 3 4.96 -12.24 36.65
C PRO A 3 5.03 -11.49 35.30
N ILE A 4 4.25 -11.88 34.30
CA ILE A 4 4.34 -11.38 32.92
C ILE A 4 3.39 -10.19 32.67
N ARG A 5 2.49 -9.88 33.61
CA ARG A 5 1.30 -9.03 33.36
C ARG A 5 1.57 -7.57 32.94
N ASN A 6 2.81 -7.07 32.97
CA ASN A 6 3.15 -5.66 32.72
C ASN A 6 4.36 -5.43 31.78
N LEU A 7 4.82 -6.42 31.02
CA LEU A 7 5.99 -6.27 30.13
C LEU A 7 5.66 -5.62 28.77
N VAL A 8 4.38 -5.44 28.43
CA VAL A 8 3.97 -4.90 27.13
C VAL A 8 3.14 -3.64 27.35
N LYS A 9 3.66 -2.50 26.89
CA LYS A 9 3.02 -1.17 26.99
C LYS A 9 1.67 -1.09 26.25
N TYR A 10 1.46 -1.98 25.27
CA TYR A 10 0.27 -2.00 24.43
C TYR A 10 -0.36 -3.41 24.40
N PRO A 11 -1.70 -3.50 24.26
CA PRO A 11 -2.37 -4.78 24.15
C PRO A 11 -1.91 -5.54 22.89
N ASN A 12 -1.72 -6.85 23.03
CA ASN A 12 -1.38 -7.73 21.91
C ASN A 12 -2.59 -7.90 20.97
N ARG A 13 -2.48 -7.39 19.74
CA ARG A 13 -3.52 -7.49 18.69
C ARG A 13 -3.27 -8.58 17.64
N VAL A 14 -2.27 -9.45 17.84
CA VAL A 14 -1.89 -10.47 16.84
C VAL A 14 -3.07 -11.38 16.51
N LYS A 15 -3.85 -11.82 17.52
CA LYS A 15 -5.02 -12.68 17.29
C LYS A 15 -6.11 -11.98 16.45
N GLU A 16 -6.33 -10.69 16.70
CA GLU A 16 -7.30 -9.88 15.94
C GLU A 16 -6.87 -9.74 14.47
N LEU A 17 -5.59 -9.43 14.25
CA LEU A 17 -5.03 -9.33 12.91
C LEU A 17 -5.07 -10.68 12.18
N GLN A 18 -4.71 -11.78 12.85
CA GLN A 18 -4.81 -13.12 12.27
C GLN A 18 -6.23 -13.42 11.79
N ALA A 19 -7.25 -13.13 12.61
CA ALA A 19 -8.65 -13.33 12.24
C ALA A 19 -9.07 -12.49 11.01
N LEU A 20 -8.54 -11.26 10.88
CA LEU A 20 -8.78 -10.41 9.71
C LEU A 20 -8.16 -11.01 8.44
N PHE A 21 -6.90 -11.48 8.51
CA PHE A 21 -6.19 -12.01 7.36
C PHE A 21 -6.67 -13.40 6.92
N THR A 22 -7.26 -14.19 7.82
CA THR A 22 -7.76 -15.56 7.56
C THR A 22 -9.28 -15.66 7.41
N LYS A 23 -10.03 -14.55 7.48
CA LYS A 23 -11.51 -14.52 7.48
C LYS A 23 -12.16 -15.33 6.34
N ASN A 24 -11.58 -15.29 5.14
CA ASN A 24 -12.05 -16.02 3.96
C ASN A 24 -10.95 -16.98 3.49
N PRO A 25 -10.80 -18.16 4.13
CA PRO A 25 -9.69 -19.07 3.87
C PRO A 25 -9.85 -19.85 2.57
N HIS A 26 -11.02 -19.80 1.92
CA HIS A 26 -11.29 -20.45 0.63
C HIS A 26 -11.04 -19.51 -0.56
N LEU A 27 -10.94 -18.20 -0.32
CA LEU A 27 -10.64 -17.21 -1.35
C LEU A 27 -9.12 -16.97 -1.38
N HIS A 28 -8.53 -17.08 -2.57
CA HIS A 28 -7.09 -16.97 -2.78
C HIS A 28 -6.76 -16.13 -4.02
N GLY A 29 -5.54 -15.60 -4.06
CA GLY A 29 -5.06 -14.83 -5.21
C GLY A 29 -5.90 -13.57 -5.45
N ALA A 30 -6.45 -13.44 -6.65
CA ALA A 30 -7.21 -12.27 -7.08
C ALA A 30 -8.54 -12.08 -6.34
N GLU A 31 -9.12 -13.16 -5.82
CA GLU A 31 -10.41 -13.12 -5.12
C GLU A 31 -10.30 -12.58 -3.69
N ASN A 32 -9.09 -12.60 -3.11
CA ASN A 32 -8.82 -12.12 -1.76
C ASN A 32 -7.35 -11.69 -1.58
N PRO A 33 -6.91 -10.65 -2.31
CA PRO A 33 -5.52 -10.25 -2.33
C PRO A 33 -5.07 -9.72 -0.97
N THR A 34 -3.90 -10.17 -0.50
CA THR A 34 -3.35 -9.79 0.81
C THR A 34 -3.18 -8.27 0.96
N PHE A 35 -2.82 -7.58 -0.11
CA PHE A 35 -2.55 -6.14 -0.13
C PHE A 35 -3.79 -5.24 -0.09
N LEU A 36 -5.01 -5.81 0.02
CA LEU A 36 -6.25 -5.04 0.20
C LEU A 36 -7.01 -5.41 1.48
N LYS A 37 -6.45 -6.25 2.36
CA LYS A 37 -7.17 -6.79 3.52
C LYS A 37 -7.29 -5.82 4.69
N GLY A 38 -6.30 -4.95 4.88
CA GLY A 38 -6.28 -3.96 5.94
C GLY A 38 -7.32 -2.85 5.73
N PRO A 39 -7.75 -2.18 6.81
CA PRO A 39 -8.82 -1.18 6.75
C PRO A 39 -8.49 0.03 5.86
N ASN A 40 -7.21 0.34 5.67
CA ASN A 40 -6.74 1.47 4.86
C ASN A 40 -6.01 1.04 3.58
N ASP A 41 -5.82 -0.26 3.37
CA ASP A 41 -4.96 -0.78 2.30
C ASP A 41 -5.49 -0.39 0.92
N GLN A 42 -6.82 -0.39 0.76
CA GLN A 42 -7.47 0.03 -0.48
C GLN A 42 -7.15 1.48 -0.83
N ALA A 43 -7.26 2.40 0.14
CA ALA A 43 -6.94 3.81 -0.08
C ALA A 43 -5.46 4.01 -0.43
N ILE A 44 -4.56 3.30 0.26
CA ILE A 44 -3.12 3.35 0.01
C ILE A 44 -2.80 2.80 -1.39
N PHE A 45 -3.41 1.70 -1.78
CA PHE A 45 -3.20 1.06 -3.08
C PHE A 45 -3.60 1.99 -4.23
N TYR A 46 -4.80 2.55 -4.22
CA TYR A 46 -5.25 3.46 -5.27
C TYR A 46 -4.46 4.76 -5.30
N THR A 47 -4.06 5.28 -4.14
CA THR A 47 -3.18 6.46 -4.06
C THR A 47 -1.82 6.17 -4.69
N SER A 48 -1.26 4.99 -4.43
CA SER A 48 0.03 4.57 -4.99
C SER A 48 -0.03 4.44 -6.51
N ILE A 49 -1.11 3.87 -7.05
CA ILE A 49 -1.35 3.80 -8.50
C ILE A 49 -1.44 5.21 -9.10
N ALA A 50 -2.17 6.13 -8.47
CA ALA A 50 -2.30 7.49 -8.96
C ALA A 50 -0.95 8.21 -9.02
N LEU A 51 -0.15 8.11 -7.95
CA LEU A 51 1.20 8.70 -7.89
C LEU A 51 2.13 8.10 -8.95
N PHE A 52 2.11 6.77 -9.10
CA PHE A 52 2.92 6.09 -10.11
C PHE A 52 2.53 6.50 -11.53
N GLY A 53 1.23 6.55 -11.83
CA GLY A 53 0.70 6.98 -13.12
C GLY A 53 1.10 8.42 -13.46
N LEU A 54 0.86 9.35 -12.53
CA LEU A 54 1.24 10.76 -12.71
C LEU A 54 2.75 10.95 -12.85
N GLY A 55 3.55 10.22 -12.06
CA GLY A 55 5.01 10.24 -12.17
C GLY A 55 5.51 9.71 -13.51
N THR A 56 4.90 8.63 -14.01
CA THR A 56 5.23 8.05 -15.32
C THR A 56 4.92 9.01 -16.45
N VAL A 57 3.73 9.63 -16.44
CA VAL A 57 3.34 10.63 -17.45
C VAL A 57 4.31 11.82 -17.45
N GLN A 58 4.68 12.34 -16.27
CA GLN A 58 5.64 13.43 -16.16
C GLN A 58 7.03 13.05 -16.68
N THR A 59 7.48 11.83 -16.37
CA THR A 59 8.78 11.31 -16.84
C THR A 59 8.81 11.20 -18.36
N LEU A 60 7.76 10.63 -18.96
CA LEU A 60 7.64 10.52 -20.42
C LEU A 60 7.57 11.88 -21.09
N ARG A 61 6.78 12.82 -20.54
CA ARG A 61 6.73 14.19 -21.04
C ARG A 61 8.10 14.87 -20.97
N GLY A 62 8.80 14.73 -19.84
CA GLY A 62 10.15 15.28 -19.68
C GLY A 62 11.12 14.69 -20.70
N TRP A 63 11.06 13.38 -20.93
CA TRP A 63 11.90 12.71 -21.92
C TRP A 63 11.64 13.19 -23.35
N VAL A 64 10.38 13.35 -23.74
CA VAL A 64 10.00 13.91 -25.05
C VAL A 64 10.54 15.35 -25.17
N ASN A 65 10.29 16.19 -24.17
CA ASN A 65 10.76 17.57 -24.18
C ASN A 65 12.29 17.68 -24.33
N MET A 66 13.05 16.83 -23.62
CA MET A 66 14.51 16.78 -23.75
C MET A 66 14.95 16.28 -25.13
N SER A 67 14.26 15.30 -25.70
CA SER A 67 14.61 14.72 -27.00
C SER A 67 14.40 15.68 -28.17
N PHE A 68 13.37 16.54 -28.10
CA PHE A 68 13.07 17.55 -29.12
C PHE A 68 13.58 18.96 -28.78
N GLY A 69 14.17 19.14 -27.60
CA GLY A 69 14.64 20.45 -27.12
C GLY A 69 13.52 21.46 -26.83
N TRP A 70 12.29 21.00 -26.57
CA TRP A 70 11.13 21.85 -26.31
C TRP A 70 11.10 22.41 -24.89
N GLY A 71 10.52 23.62 -24.75
CA GLY A 71 10.22 24.22 -23.44
C GLY A 71 11.42 24.77 -22.67
N LYS A 72 12.54 25.03 -23.36
CA LYS A 72 13.64 25.81 -22.79
C LYS A 72 13.18 27.27 -22.63
N VAL A 73 13.39 27.84 -21.46
CA VAL A 73 13.27 29.29 -21.24
C VAL A 73 14.64 29.88 -21.57
N GLU A 74 14.68 30.87 -22.46
CA GLU A 74 15.90 31.61 -22.83
C GLU A 74 16.52 32.35 -21.64
#